data_AF-A0A496KXG7-F1
#
_entry.id   AF-A0A496KXG7-F1
#
_cell.length_a   1.000
_cell.length_b   1.000
_cell.length_c   1.000
_cell.angle_alpha   90.00
_cell.angle_beta   90.00
_cell.angle_gamma   90.00
#
_symmetry.space_group_name_H-M   'P 1'
#
loop_
_entity.id
_entity.type
_entity.pdbx_description
1 polymer ?
#
loop_
_entity_poly.entity_id
_entity_poly.type
_entity_poly.pdbx_seq_one_letter_code
_entity_poly.pdbx_strand_id
1 'polypeptide(L)' 'SRKSMINRVIDTTPQEALNGTTVLNTLALLGGADILRVHDTRQAMEAIKLVEYYRAASQ' A
#
# COMPACT_ATOMS: atom_id res chain seq x y z
N SER A 1 -5.17 3.74 -5.70
CA SER A 1 -5.25 3.68 -7.18
C SER A 1 -5.51 2.23 -7.54
N ARG A 2 -6.72 1.89 -8.01
CA ARG A 2 -7.09 0.50 -8.39
C ARG A 2 -6.50 0.18 -9.77
N LYS A 3 -5.17 0.19 -9.87
CA LYS A 3 -4.47 -0.08 -11.13
C LYS A 3 -4.74 -1.52 -11.50
N SER A 4 -5.28 -1.73 -12.70
CA SER A 4 -5.53 -3.04 -13.31
C SER A 4 -4.33 -3.99 -13.30
N MET A 5 -3.12 -3.45 -13.10
CA MET A 5 -1.89 -4.20 -12.88
C MET A 5 -1.92 -5.10 -11.63
N ILE A 6 -2.54 -4.67 -10.54
CA ILE A 6 -2.58 -5.44 -9.28
C ILE A 6 -3.43 -6.70 -9.51
N ASN A 7 -4.67 -6.49 -9.96
CA ASN A 7 -5.65 -7.54 -10.24
C ASN A 7 -5.13 -8.61 -11.18
N ARG A 8 -4.32 -8.22 -12.18
CA ARG A 8 -3.73 -9.15 -13.15
C ARG A 8 -2.60 -10.00 -12.58
N VAL A 9 -1.89 -9.51 -11.55
CA VAL A 9 -0.77 -10.23 -10.93
C VAL A 9 -1.26 -11.23 -9.89
N ILE A 10 -2.31 -10.89 -9.15
CA ILE A 10 -2.88 -11.76 -8.09
C ILE A 10 -4.21 -12.42 -8.49
N ASP A 11 -4.56 -12.38 -9.79
CA ASP A 11 -5.78 -12.93 -10.40
C ASP A 11 -7.04 -12.73 -9.56
N THR A 12 -7.31 -11.47 -9.21
CA THR A 12 -8.41 -11.12 -8.29
C THR A 12 -9.23 -9.94 -8.80
N THR A 13 -10.41 -9.75 -8.23
CA THR A 13 -11.29 -8.64 -8.61
C THR A 13 -10.78 -7.31 -8.04
N PRO A 14 -11.10 -6.15 -8.67
CA PRO A 14 -10.71 -4.84 -8.15
C PRO A 14 -11.19 -4.55 -6.72
N GLN A 15 -12.29 -5.19 -6.29
CA GLN A 15 -12.78 -5.10 -4.92
C GLN A 15 -11.93 -5.91 -3.93
N GLU A 16 -11.41 -7.05 -4.36
CA GLU A 16 -10.61 -7.96 -3.51
C GLU A 16 -9.11 -7.61 -3.52
N ALA A 17 -8.65 -6.85 -4.52
CA ALA A 17 -7.27 -6.36 -4.64
C ALA A 17 -6.89 -5.25 -3.64
N LEU A 18 -7.72 -5.00 -2.62
CA LEU A 18 -7.42 -4.06 -1.54
C LEU A 18 -6.11 -4.44 -0.84
N ASN A 19 -5.88 -5.73 -0.58
CA ASN A 19 -4.64 -6.22 0.01
C ASN A 19 -3.43 -5.89 -0.88
N GLY A 20 -3.50 -6.18 -2.17
CA GLY A 20 -2.43 -5.88 -3.12
C GLY A 20 -2.11 -4.37 -3.22
N THR A 21 -3.13 -3.52 -3.10
CA THR A 21 -2.93 -2.06 -3.06
C THR A 21 -2.21 -1.62 -1.80
N THR A 22 -2.58 -2.17 -0.64
CA THR A 22 -1.91 -1.89 0.64
C THR A 22 -0.45 -2.31 0.61
N VAL A 23 -0.15 -3.53 0.13
CA VAL A 23 1.22 -4.04 0.03
C VAL A 23 2.08 -3.15 -0.88
N LEU A 24 1.56 -2.74 -2.03
CA LEU A 24 2.29 -1.84 -2.93
C LEU A 24 2.53 -0.45 -2.32
N ASN A 25 1.58 0.07 -1.55
CA ASN A 25 1.76 1.33 -0.83
C ASN A 25 2.87 1.18 0.23
N THR A 26 2.87 0.08 0.99
CA THR A 26 3.93 -0.23 1.96
C THR A 26 5.30 -0.31 1.29
N LEU A 27 5.41 -1.03 0.16
CA LEU A 27 6.65 -1.14 -0.61
C LEU A 27 7.13 0.22 -1.13
N ALA A 28 6.21 1.06 -1.62
CA ALA A 28 6.53 2.41 -2.05
C ALA A 28 7.04 3.28 -0.89
N LEU A 29 6.39 3.23 0.27
CA LEU A 29 6.81 3.95 1.47
C LEU A 29 8.19 3.49 1.92
N LEU A 30 8.42 2.18 2.02
CA LEU A 30 9.72 1.60 2.38
C LEU A 30 10.82 2.02 1.40
N GLY A 31 10.51 2.08 0.11
CA GLY A 31 11.40 2.58 -0.96
C GLY A 31 11.65 4.10 -0.94
N GLY A 32 11.11 4.84 0.03
CA GLY A 32 11.35 6.27 0.19
C GLY A 32 10.34 7.19 -0.50
N ALA A 33 9.14 6.70 -0.83
CA ALA A 33 8.10 7.57 -1.37
C ALA A 33 7.59 8.55 -0.30
N ASP A 34 7.67 9.85 -0.57
CA ASP A 34 7.18 10.91 0.32
C ASP A 34 5.68 11.17 0.20
N ILE A 35 5.07 10.79 -0.94
CA ILE A 35 3.65 11.06 -1.23
C ILE A 35 2.96 9.81 -1.80
N LEU A 36 1.88 9.38 -1.15
CA LEU A 36 0.98 8.34 -1.64
C LEU A 36 -0.33 8.92 -2.19
N ARG A 37 -0.56 8.79 -3.49
CA ARG A 37 -1.84 9.15 -4.12
C ARG A 37 -2.80 7.96 -4.13
N VAL A 38 -3.64 7.87 -3.10
CA VAL A 38 -4.62 6.79 -2.92
C VAL A 38 -6.05 7.27 -3.17
N HIS A 39 -6.97 6.31 -3.38
CA HIS A 39 -8.41 6.61 -3.46
C HIS A 39 -9.04 6.32 -2.09
N ASP A 40 -8.65 5.19 -1.52
CA ASP A 40 -9.07 4.76 -0.20
C ASP A 40 -8.02 5.23 0.84
N THR A 41 -8.33 6.33 1.54
CA THR A 41 -7.41 7.01 2.47
C THR A 41 -7.18 6.23 3.76
N ARG A 42 -8.19 5.51 4.26
CA ARG A 42 -8.12 4.76 5.52
C ARG A 42 -7.01 3.70 5.50
N GLN A 43 -7.01 2.82 4.50
CA GLN A 43 -6.02 1.75 4.38
C GLN A 43 -4.60 2.30 4.18
N ALA A 44 -4.47 3.42 3.48
CA ALA A 44 -3.18 4.07 3.28
C ALA A 44 -2.61 4.63 4.60
N MET A 45 -3.46 5.24 5.43
CA MET A 45 -3.06 5.74 6.75
C MET A 45 -2.64 4.59 7.67
N GLU A 46 -3.33 3.45 7.63
CA GLU A 46 -2.95 2.25 8.38
C GLU A 46 -1.59 1.72 7.92
N ALA A 47 -1.34 1.67 6.61
CA ALA A 47 -0.04 1.28 6.06
C ALA A 47 1.08 2.24 6.48
N ILE A 48 0.86 3.55 6.43
CA ILE A 48 1.84 4.56 6.86
C ILE A 48 2.22 4.33 8.33
N LYS A 49 1.22 4.22 9.23
CA LYS A 49 1.48 3.99 10.66
C LYS A 49 2.31 2.74 10.92
N LEU A 50 2.00 1.64 10.21
CA LEU A 50 2.75 0.39 10.34
C LEU A 50 4.18 0.53 9.82
N VAL A 51 4.39 1.23 8.70
CA VAL A 51 5.73 1.48 8.13
C VAL A 51 6.56 2.38 9.04
N GLU A 52 5.96 3.41 9.61
CA GLU A 52 6.62 4.29 10.58
C GLU A 52 7.04 3.53 11.84
N TYR A 53 6.14 2.71 12.39
CA TYR A 53 6.46 1.84 13.54
C TYR A 53 7.61 0.88 13.20
N TYR A 54 7.56 0.23 12.03
CA TYR A 54 8.64 -0.66 11.57
C TYR A 54 9.98 0.08 11.44
N ARG A 55 9.99 1.28 10.85
CA ARG A 55 11.20 2.10 10.73
C ARG A 55 11.77 2.51 12.09
N ALA A 56 10.92 2.88 13.04
CA ALA A 56 11.33 3.22 14.40
C ALA A 56 11.87 2.00 15.18
N ALA A 57 11.34 0.81 14.93
CA ALA A 57 11.80 -0.43 15.57
C ALA A 57 13.05 -1.04 14.91
N SER A 58 13.37 -0.66 13.66
CA SER A 58 14.51 -1.16 12.90
C SER A 58 15.77 -0.30 13.02
N GLN A 59 15.68 0.83 13.74
CA GLN A 59 16.79 1.75 14.02
C GLN A 59 17.35 1.54 15.43
#